data_AF-A0A2V9BYC9-F1
#
_entry.id   AF-A0A2V9BYC9-F1
#
_cell.length_a   1.000
_cell.length_b   1.000
_cell.length_c   1.000
_cell.angle_alpha   90.00
_cell.angle_beta   90.00
_cell.angle_gamma   90.00
#
_symmetry.space_group_name_H-M   'P 1'
#
loop_
_entity.id
_entity.type
_entity.pdbx_description
1 polymer ?
#
loop_
_entity_poly.entity_id
_entity_poly.type
_entity_poly.pdbx_seq_one_letter_code
_entity_poly.pdbx_strand_id
1 'polypeptide(L)'
;MLCHQLGALPHPADMLGLCISSVPAGHALNRNEWKGATKMQDSQKRNGANGKGAASALIYNLETLARVLRPVVTPERLLGWSLGIVYLWFGALKLANLSPVLELIRRSSPLLAKAPFYNLLALSELVLGAMLLAGVWKRWTAASAVMHLIGTFSVVFASPQTAFRPGFPILTMEGEFVVKNLVLIAAAGTLWLLAGHREAANSSVSLTRQAVLSEIPARREWTEELRGGTSMTGPQ
;
A
#
# COMPACT_ATOMS: atom_id res chain seq x y z
N MET A 1 -37.03 -37.19 -24.80
CA MET A 1 -35.81 -36.87 -25.56
C MET A 1 -35.16 -35.69 -24.84
N LEU A 2 -34.20 -35.96 -23.94
CA LEU A 2 -32.75 -35.76 -24.15
C LEU A 2 -32.41 -34.28 -24.40
N CYS A 3 -31.42 -33.62 -23.79
CA CYS A 3 -30.50 -33.82 -22.67
C CYS A 3 -29.67 -32.51 -22.61
N HIS A 4 -28.98 -32.25 -21.48
CA HIS A 4 -27.96 -31.20 -21.21
C HIS A 4 -28.44 -29.79 -20.79
N GLN A 5 -28.43 -29.38 -19.51
CA GLN A 5 -27.31 -29.11 -18.55
C GLN A 5 -26.35 -28.01 -19.05
N LEU A 6 -26.42 -26.76 -18.56
CA LEU A 6 -25.86 -26.22 -17.29
C LEU A 6 -24.44 -26.70 -16.96
N GLY A 7 -23.50 -25.75 -16.82
CA GLY A 7 -22.34 -25.91 -15.94
C GLY A 7 -20.96 -25.58 -16.51
N ALA A 8 -20.27 -24.71 -15.77
CA ALA A 8 -18.84 -24.74 -15.47
C ALA A 8 -17.81 -24.12 -16.44
N LEU A 9 -17.33 -22.94 -16.00
CA LEU A 9 -15.92 -22.53 -15.94
C LEU A 9 -14.88 -23.64 -16.22
N PRO A 10 -13.88 -23.41 -17.08
CA PRO A 10 -12.65 -24.20 -17.05
C PRO A 10 -11.66 -23.65 -16.01
N HIS A 11 -11.34 -24.50 -15.04
CA HIS A 11 -10.22 -24.40 -14.10
C HIS A 11 -8.86 -24.51 -14.82
N PRO A 12 -7.75 -24.06 -14.19
CA PRO A 12 -6.40 -24.23 -14.71
C PRO A 12 -5.86 -25.62 -14.32
N ALA A 13 -6.07 -26.62 -15.15
CA ALA A 13 -5.44 -27.94 -14.98
C ALA A 13 -5.16 -28.73 -16.28
N ASP A 14 -5.67 -28.32 -17.45
CA ASP A 14 -5.53 -29.10 -18.70
C ASP A 14 -4.42 -28.64 -19.67
N MET A 15 -3.44 -27.85 -19.19
CA MET A 15 -2.26 -27.46 -19.98
C MET A 15 -0.97 -28.20 -19.57
N LEU A 16 -1.09 -29.42 -19.03
CA LEU A 16 0.06 -30.31 -18.82
C LEU A 16 -0.28 -31.70 -19.33
N GLY A 17 0.12 -31.98 -20.57
CA GLY A 17 0.19 -33.35 -21.07
C GLY A 17 -0.34 -33.52 -22.48
N LEU A 18 0.37 -33.00 -23.48
CA LEU A 18 0.26 -33.50 -24.85
C LEU A 18 1.64 -33.60 -25.49
N CYS A 19 2.13 -34.83 -25.41
CA CYS A 19 2.86 -35.57 -26.44
C CYS A 19 4.21 -35.00 -26.94
N ILE A 20 5.24 -35.49 -26.26
CA ILE A 20 6.41 -36.13 -26.87
C ILE A 20 6.01 -36.90 -28.14
N SER A 21 6.88 -36.81 -29.16
CA SER A 21 7.01 -37.70 -30.32
C SER A 21 6.47 -37.16 -31.65
N SER A 22 7.37 -36.49 -32.38
CA SER A 22 7.50 -36.66 -33.83
C SER A 22 8.94 -36.32 -34.24
N VAL A 23 9.87 -37.24 -34.00
CA VAL A 23 11.16 -37.27 -34.68
C VAL A 23 10.90 -37.85 -36.07
N PRO A 24 11.13 -37.12 -37.18
CA PRO A 24 11.08 -37.73 -38.50
C PRO A 24 12.35 -38.56 -38.69
N ALA A 25 12.15 -39.85 -38.95
CA ALA A 25 13.21 -40.74 -39.36
C ALA A 25 13.72 -40.37 -40.76
N GLY A 26 15.05 -40.38 -40.94
CA GLY A 26 15.66 -40.69 -42.24
C GLY A 26 16.09 -39.51 -43.12
N HIS A 27 17.08 -38.73 -42.67
CA HIS A 27 18.09 -38.16 -43.56
C HIS A 27 19.42 -38.08 -42.81
N ALA A 28 20.47 -38.70 -43.37
CA ALA A 28 21.80 -38.71 -42.77
C ALA A 28 22.39 -37.29 -42.79
N LEU A 29 22.15 -36.53 -41.72
CA LEU A 29 22.69 -35.18 -41.55
C LEU A 29 24.21 -35.21 -41.46
N ASN A 30 24.85 -34.32 -42.20
CA ASN A 30 26.29 -34.23 -42.34
C ASN A 30 26.94 -33.86 -40.98
N ARG A 31 28.12 -34.44 -40.67
CA ARG A 31 28.88 -34.22 -39.41
C ARG A 31 29.12 -32.74 -39.11
N ASN A 32 29.16 -31.91 -40.14
CA ASN A 32 29.43 -30.48 -40.07
C ASN A 32 28.22 -29.70 -39.51
N GLU A 33 27.00 -30.13 -39.83
CA GLU A 33 25.75 -29.51 -39.35
C GLU A 33 25.51 -29.83 -37.86
N TRP A 34 25.88 -31.04 -37.41
CA TRP A 34 25.86 -31.42 -36.00
C TRP A 34 26.73 -30.51 -35.12
N LYS A 35 27.92 -30.13 -35.61
CA LYS A 35 28.79 -29.17 -34.90
C LYS A 35 28.17 -27.77 -34.84
N GLY A 36 27.40 -27.36 -35.85
CA GLY A 36 26.68 -26.08 -35.86
C GLY A 36 25.51 -26.06 -34.86
N ALA A 37 24.67 -27.10 -34.88
CA ALA A 37 23.51 -27.21 -34.00
C ALA A 37 23.90 -27.26 -32.52
N THR A 38 24.94 -28.03 -32.18
CA THR A 38 25.46 -28.11 -30.80
C THR A 38 26.05 -26.78 -30.31
N LYS A 39 26.76 -26.05 -31.17
CA LYS A 39 27.33 -24.73 -30.82
C LYS A 39 26.26 -23.65 -30.61
N MET A 40 25.16 -23.71 -31.39
CA MET A 40 23.99 -22.85 -31.20
C MET A 40 23.28 -23.15 -29.87
N GLN A 41 23.10 -24.43 -29.54
CA GLN A 41 22.46 -24.86 -28.29
C GLN A 41 23.29 -24.46 -27.05
N ASP A 42 24.61 -24.60 -27.10
CA ASP A 42 25.51 -24.19 -26.03
C ASP A 42 25.56 -22.66 -25.85
N SER A 43 25.49 -21.90 -26.94
CA SER A 43 25.43 -20.43 -26.88
C SER A 43 24.11 -19.95 -26.28
N GLN A 44 22.98 -20.58 -26.63
CA GLN A 44 21.69 -20.28 -26.05
C GLN A 44 21.60 -20.66 -24.56
N LYS A 45 22.21 -21.79 -24.17
CA LYS A 45 22.29 -22.25 -22.78
C LYS A 45 23.19 -21.34 -21.93
N ARG A 46 24.33 -20.86 -22.46
CA ARG A 46 25.19 -19.88 -21.77
C ARG A 46 24.49 -18.54 -21.58
N ASN A 47 23.79 -18.03 -22.60
CA ASN A 47 23.05 -16.76 -22.48
C ASN A 47 21.88 -16.87 -21.49
N GLY A 48 21.16 -18.00 -21.47
CA GLY A 48 20.11 -18.26 -20.49
C GLY A 48 20.62 -18.43 -19.05
N ALA A 49 21.80 -19.04 -18.85
CA ALA A 49 22.43 -19.16 -17.55
C ALA A 49 22.98 -17.81 -17.03
N ASN A 50 23.56 -16.99 -17.91
CA ASN A 50 24.04 -15.65 -17.57
C ASN A 50 22.89 -14.68 -17.20
N GLY A 51 21.77 -14.74 -17.94
CA GLY A 51 20.57 -13.97 -17.62
C GLY A 51 19.91 -14.38 -16.31
N LYS A 52 19.88 -15.69 -15.99
CA LYS A 52 19.40 -16.20 -14.70
C LYS A 52 20.33 -15.83 -13.54
N GLY A 53 21.65 -15.85 -13.75
CA GLY A 53 22.63 -15.43 -12.75
C GLY A 53 22.54 -13.92 -12.44
N ALA A 54 22.41 -13.08 -13.47
CA ALA A 54 22.22 -11.64 -13.31
C ALA A 54 20.88 -11.30 -12.62
N ALA A 55 19.79 -11.96 -13.03
CA ALA A 55 18.48 -11.79 -12.39
C ALA A 55 18.51 -12.26 -10.93
N SER A 56 19.12 -13.40 -10.65
CA SER A 56 19.23 -13.94 -9.29
C SER A 56 20.13 -13.07 -8.41
N ALA A 57 21.25 -12.57 -8.93
CA ALA A 57 22.12 -11.63 -8.23
C ALA A 57 21.41 -10.30 -7.92
N LEU A 58 20.62 -9.78 -8.87
CA LEU A 58 19.82 -8.57 -8.67
C LEU A 58 18.75 -8.79 -7.59
N ILE A 59 18.04 -9.92 -7.62
CA ILE A 59 17.04 -10.30 -6.61
C ILE A 59 17.68 -10.41 -5.22
N TYR A 60 18.82 -11.09 -5.09
CA TYR A 60 19.56 -11.21 -3.82
C TYR A 60 19.99 -9.85 -3.26
N ASN A 61 20.42 -8.93 -4.14
CA ASN A 61 20.85 -7.60 -3.74
C ASN A 61 19.67 -6.73 -3.29
N LEU A 62 18.51 -6.82 -3.96
CA LEU A 62 17.27 -6.15 -3.53
C LEU A 62 16.78 -6.66 -2.18
N GLU A 63 16.83 -7.96 -1.92
CA GLU A 63 16.43 -8.53 -0.62
C GLU A 63 17.35 -8.10 0.52
N THR A 64 18.64 -7.96 0.22
CA THR A 64 19.65 -7.51 1.19
C THR A 64 19.45 -6.03 1.51
N LEU A 65 19.22 -5.20 0.49
CA LEU A 65 18.87 -3.79 0.65
C LEU A 65 17.56 -3.62 1.42
N ALA A 66 16.53 -4.42 1.11
CA ALA A 66 15.26 -4.42 1.83
C ALA A 66 15.43 -4.81 3.31
N ARG A 67 16.32 -5.76 3.63
CA ARG A 67 16.64 -6.14 5.03
C ARG A 67 17.32 -5.02 5.81
N VAL A 68 18.22 -4.25 5.16
CA VAL A 68 18.92 -3.13 5.79
C VAL A 68 18.03 -1.90 5.97
N LEU A 69 17.12 -1.61 5.03
CA LEU A 69 16.19 -0.48 5.14
C LEU A 69 14.95 -0.78 6.00
N ARG A 70 14.57 -2.05 6.20
CA ARG A 70 13.40 -2.49 7.00
C ARG A 70 13.24 -1.83 8.39
N PRO A 71 14.29 -1.58 9.18
CA PRO A 71 14.15 -0.95 10.50
C PRO A 71 13.78 0.53 10.43
N VAL A 72 14.18 1.22 9.36
CA VAL A 72 14.04 2.68 9.21
C VAL A 72 12.81 3.03 8.36
N VAL A 73 12.52 2.19 7.38
CA VAL A 73 11.54 2.39 6.32
C VAL A 73 10.34 1.48 6.55
N THR A 74 9.49 1.85 7.50
CA THR A 74 8.18 1.18 7.63
C THR A 74 7.26 1.62 6.49
N PRO A 75 6.40 0.74 5.96
CA PRO A 75 5.48 1.09 4.87
C PRO A 75 4.58 2.28 5.24
N GLU A 76 4.21 2.39 6.51
CA GLU A 76 3.46 3.53 7.06
C GLU A 76 4.19 4.87 6.93
N ARG A 77 5.51 4.87 7.20
CA ARG A 77 6.32 6.09 7.08
C ARG A 77 6.49 6.49 5.62
N LEU A 78 6.65 5.51 4.72
CA LEU A 78 6.68 5.77 3.28
C LEU A 78 5.39 6.43 2.81
N LEU A 79 4.26 5.87 3.22
CA LEU A 79 2.94 6.37 2.84
C LEU A 79 2.69 7.76 3.43
N GLY A 80 3.08 7.98 4.69
CA GLY A 80 3.00 9.30 5.31
C GLY A 80 3.88 10.35 4.63
N TRP A 81 5.11 9.98 4.25
CA TRP A 81 6.02 10.89 3.54
C TRP A 81 5.55 11.20 2.12
N SER A 82 5.13 10.21 1.35
CA SER A 82 4.63 10.43 0.00
C SER A 82 3.38 11.32 0.02
N LEU A 83 2.43 11.02 0.90
CA LEU A 83 1.20 11.80 1.06
C LEU A 83 1.51 13.22 1.53
N GLY A 84 2.41 13.37 2.51
CA GLY A 84 2.83 14.66 3.04
C GLY A 84 3.51 15.55 2.00
N ILE A 85 4.43 14.99 1.21
CA ILE A 85 5.10 15.71 0.10
C ILE A 85 4.06 16.19 -0.93
N VAL A 86 3.15 15.30 -1.36
CA VAL A 86 2.10 15.65 -2.34
C VAL A 86 1.22 16.79 -1.82
N TYR A 87 0.79 16.72 -0.56
CA TYR A 87 -0.02 17.75 0.07
C TYR A 87 0.69 19.10 0.15
N LEU A 88 1.95 19.12 0.60
CA LEU A 88 2.74 20.35 0.65
C LEU A 88 2.92 20.95 -0.74
N TRP A 89 3.21 20.12 -1.75
CA TRP A 89 3.42 20.58 -3.10
C TRP A 89 2.14 21.17 -3.71
N PHE A 90 1.01 20.46 -3.56
CA PHE A 90 -0.28 20.92 -4.06
C PHE A 90 -0.75 22.20 -3.37
N GLY A 91 -0.63 22.29 -2.05
CA GLY A 91 -0.98 23.51 -1.33
C GLY A 91 -0.07 24.68 -1.70
N ALA A 92 1.24 24.45 -1.88
CA ALA A 92 2.18 25.50 -2.30
C ALA A 92 1.83 26.03 -3.70
N LEU A 93 1.49 25.15 -4.64
CA LEU A 93 1.03 25.54 -5.98
C LEU A 93 -0.28 26.34 -5.94
N LYS A 94 -1.18 26.03 -5.00
CA LYS A 94 -2.42 26.81 -4.82
C LYS A 94 -2.13 28.20 -4.26
N LEU A 95 -1.24 28.33 -3.27
CA LEU A 95 -0.82 29.65 -2.76
C LEU A 95 -0.13 30.49 -3.85
N ALA A 96 0.62 29.85 -4.74
CA ALA A 96 1.24 30.52 -5.88
C ALA A 96 0.26 30.89 -7.01
N ASN A 97 -1.02 30.49 -6.92
CA ASN A 97 -2.02 30.63 -7.99
C ASN A 97 -1.61 29.98 -9.34
N LEU A 98 -0.66 29.04 -9.30
CA LEU A 98 -0.18 28.30 -10.47
C LEU A 98 -0.90 26.95 -10.63
N SER A 99 -1.80 26.62 -9.71
CA SER A 99 -2.46 25.32 -9.70
C SER A 99 -3.54 25.23 -10.79
N PRO A 100 -3.49 24.21 -11.67
CA PRO A 100 -4.54 23.97 -12.67
C PRO A 100 -5.90 23.67 -12.02
N VAL A 101 -5.90 23.29 -10.73
CA VAL A 101 -7.10 23.05 -9.92
C VAL A 101 -7.95 24.30 -9.73
N LEU A 102 -7.37 25.51 -9.79
CA LEU A 102 -8.14 26.74 -9.59
C LEU A 102 -9.28 26.87 -10.61
N GLU A 103 -8.99 26.59 -11.88
CA GLU A 103 -9.99 26.65 -12.95
C GLU A 103 -11.07 25.56 -12.79
N LEU A 104 -10.67 24.38 -12.32
CA LEU A 104 -11.60 23.31 -12.00
C LEU A 104 -12.53 23.69 -10.84
N ILE A 105 -12.01 24.28 -9.75
CA ILE A 105 -12.84 24.73 -8.62
C ILE A 105 -13.76 25.86 -9.07
N ARG A 106 -13.31 26.80 -9.91
CA ARG A 106 -14.16 27.89 -10.44
C ARG A 106 -15.40 27.37 -11.16
N ARG A 107 -15.25 26.31 -11.96
CA ARG A 107 -16.34 25.73 -12.75
C ARG A 107 -17.30 24.88 -11.93
N SER A 108 -16.82 24.29 -10.83
CA SER A 108 -17.59 23.31 -10.06
C SER A 108 -18.16 23.87 -8.77
N SER A 109 -17.43 24.77 -8.11
CA SER A 109 -17.87 25.48 -6.91
C SER A 109 -17.30 26.91 -6.88
N PRO A 110 -18.02 27.87 -7.49
CA PRO A 110 -17.55 29.26 -7.57
C PRO A 110 -17.42 29.93 -6.19
N LEU A 111 -18.12 29.43 -5.16
CA LEU A 111 -17.95 29.88 -3.77
C LEU A 111 -16.57 29.51 -3.20
N LEU A 112 -16.13 28.27 -3.43
CA LEU A 112 -14.81 27.77 -2.98
C LEU A 112 -13.65 28.41 -3.76
N ALA A 113 -13.90 28.90 -4.97
CA ALA A 113 -12.91 29.62 -5.77
C ALA A 113 -12.62 31.05 -5.29
N LYS A 114 -13.41 31.59 -4.34
CA LYS A 114 -13.17 32.92 -3.79
C LYS A 114 -11.91 32.92 -2.92
N ALA A 115 -11.15 34.01 -2.98
CA ALA A 115 -9.85 34.17 -2.30
C ALA A 115 -9.80 33.67 -0.84
N PRO A 116 -10.74 34.01 0.07
CA PRO A 116 -10.64 33.53 1.45
C PRO A 116 -10.78 32.01 1.57
N PHE A 117 -11.69 31.39 0.81
CA PHE A 117 -11.93 29.95 0.85
C PHE A 117 -10.82 29.17 0.13
N TYR A 118 -10.36 29.68 -1.02
CA TYR A 118 -9.28 29.06 -1.77
C TYR A 118 -7.96 29.09 -0.99
N ASN A 119 -7.64 30.22 -0.35
CA ASN A 119 -6.44 30.34 0.49
C ASN A 119 -6.54 29.44 1.73
N LEU A 120 -7.72 29.32 2.34
CA LEU A 120 -7.93 28.40 3.46
C LEU A 120 -7.72 26.94 3.04
N LEU A 121 -8.20 26.56 1.85
CA LEU A 121 -8.00 25.22 1.28
C LEU A 121 -6.52 24.93 0.99
N ALA A 122 -5.79 25.92 0.50
CA ALA A 122 -4.35 25.82 0.26
C ALA A 122 -3.57 25.69 1.58
N LEU A 123 -3.92 26.48 2.59
CA LEU A 123 -3.30 26.43 3.91
C LEU A 123 -3.60 25.10 4.62
N SER A 124 -4.82 24.59 4.54
CA SER A 124 -5.15 23.28 5.11
C SER A 124 -4.32 22.16 4.48
N GLU A 125 -4.03 22.24 3.18
CA GLU A 125 -3.14 21.27 2.52
C GLU A 125 -1.71 21.36 3.04
N LEU A 126 -1.18 22.57 3.25
CA LEU A 126 0.13 22.76 3.84
C LEU A 126 0.21 22.18 5.26
N VAL A 127 -0.78 22.48 6.09
CA VAL A 127 -0.83 22.01 7.48
C VAL A 127 -0.93 20.49 7.54
N LEU A 128 -1.83 19.88 6.76
CA LEU A 128 -1.96 18.43 6.69
C LEU A 128 -0.69 17.77 6.15
N GLY A 129 -0.07 18.35 5.11
CA GLY A 129 1.19 17.88 4.56
C GLY A 129 2.31 17.89 5.60
N ALA A 130 2.47 18.99 6.33
CA ALA A 130 3.46 19.12 7.38
C ALA A 130 3.22 18.13 8.55
N MET A 131 1.97 17.96 8.97
CA MET A 131 1.61 17.00 10.02
C MET A 131 1.87 15.55 9.61
N LEU A 132 1.59 15.19 8.34
CA LEU A 132 1.88 13.86 7.79
C LEU A 132 3.39 13.60 7.75
N LEU A 133 4.19 14.60 7.35
CA LEU A 133 5.65 14.49 7.33
C LEU A 133 6.26 14.37 8.73
N ALA A 134 5.78 15.19 9.66
CA ALA A 134 6.19 15.13 11.06
C ALA A 134 5.70 13.84 11.76
N GLY A 135 4.72 13.14 11.18
CA GLY A 135 4.13 11.94 11.76
C GLY A 135 3.38 12.20 13.06
N VAL A 136 2.89 13.42 13.25
CA VAL A 136 2.15 13.85 14.44
C VAL A 136 0.67 13.53 14.26
N TRP A 137 0.05 13.01 15.33
CA TRP A 137 -1.38 12.66 15.39
C TRP A 137 -1.88 11.89 14.15
N LYS A 138 -1.09 10.89 13.72
CA LYS A 138 -1.26 10.20 12.43
C LYS A 138 -2.69 9.78 12.12
N ARG A 139 -3.43 9.28 13.11
CA ARG A 139 -4.84 8.89 12.94
C ARG A 139 -5.71 10.09 12.57
N TRP A 140 -5.64 11.17 13.33
CA TRP A 140 -6.44 12.37 13.06
C TRP A 140 -6.01 13.05 11.76
N THR A 141 -4.71 13.20 11.54
CA THR A 141 -4.17 13.80 10.32
C THR A 141 -4.58 12.98 9.07
N ALA A 142 -4.50 11.66 9.12
CA ALA A 142 -4.92 10.79 8.03
C ALA A 142 -6.44 10.86 7.80
N ALA A 143 -7.24 10.90 8.87
CA ALA A 143 -8.69 11.06 8.75
C ALA A 143 -9.07 12.41 8.11
N SER A 144 -8.42 13.50 8.53
CA SER A 144 -8.60 14.82 7.93
C SER A 144 -8.18 14.85 6.46
N ALA A 145 -7.07 14.17 6.10
CA ALA A 145 -6.64 14.03 4.72
C ALA A 145 -7.65 13.26 3.85
N VAL A 146 -8.25 12.18 4.38
CA VAL A 146 -9.34 11.45 3.71
C VAL A 146 -10.54 12.37 3.48
N MET A 147 -10.99 13.07 4.52
CA MET A 147 -12.14 13.98 4.43
C MET A 147 -11.90 15.10 3.40
N HIS A 148 -10.70 15.69 3.42
CA HIS A 148 -10.29 16.72 2.46
C HIS A 148 -10.31 16.19 1.02
N LEU A 149 -9.72 15.01 0.78
CA LEU A 149 -9.69 14.41 -0.55
C LEU A 149 -11.08 14.03 -1.06
N ILE A 150 -11.97 13.52 -0.20
CA ILE A 150 -13.37 13.28 -0.54
C ILE A 150 -14.03 14.57 -1.01
N GLY A 151 -13.83 15.67 -0.27
CA GLY A 151 -14.35 17.00 -0.67
C GLY A 151 -13.83 17.45 -2.04
N THR A 152 -12.54 17.27 -2.32
CA THR A 152 -11.98 17.58 -3.66
C THR A 152 -12.50 16.65 -4.75
N PHE A 153 -12.78 15.39 -4.43
CA PHE A 153 -13.32 14.40 -5.35
C PHE A 153 -14.79 14.65 -5.67
N SER A 154 -15.57 15.18 -4.73
CA SER A 154 -16.98 15.55 -4.92
C SER A 154 -17.22 16.50 -6.10
N VAL A 155 -16.19 17.23 -6.54
CA VAL A 155 -16.22 18.08 -7.73
C VAL A 155 -16.66 17.33 -9.00
N VAL A 156 -16.27 16.07 -9.17
CA VAL A 156 -16.67 15.25 -10.33
C VAL A 156 -18.18 15.05 -10.39
N PHE A 157 -18.84 14.92 -9.24
CA PHE A 157 -20.29 14.77 -9.16
C PHE A 157 -21.01 16.11 -9.26
N ALA A 158 -20.42 17.19 -8.74
CA ALA A 158 -20.98 18.53 -8.83
C ALA A 158 -20.97 19.07 -10.27
N SER A 159 -19.94 18.73 -11.06
CA SER A 159 -19.77 19.20 -12.44
C SER A 159 -19.26 18.08 -13.37
N PRO A 160 -20.10 17.08 -13.70
CA PRO A 160 -19.68 15.95 -14.53
C PRO A 160 -19.25 16.37 -15.93
N GLN A 161 -19.78 17.50 -16.44
CA GLN A 161 -19.43 18.11 -17.72
C GLN A 161 -17.96 18.59 -17.80
N THR A 162 -17.33 18.85 -16.65
CA THR A 162 -15.91 19.20 -16.59
C THR A 162 -15.00 17.99 -16.50
N ALA A 163 -15.48 16.89 -15.90
CA ALA A 163 -14.72 15.66 -15.72
C ALA A 163 -14.80 14.73 -16.95
N PHE A 164 -15.92 14.72 -17.67
CA PHE A 164 -16.17 13.84 -18.81
C PHE A 164 -16.50 14.64 -20.06
N ARG A 165 -15.70 14.49 -21.13
CA ARG A 165 -15.98 15.05 -22.46
C ARG A 165 -15.44 14.14 -23.57
N PRO A 166 -16.16 13.95 -24.69
CA PRO A 166 -17.49 14.51 -25.02
C PRO A 166 -18.66 13.84 -24.27
N GLY A 167 -18.42 12.73 -23.58
CA GLY A 167 -19.40 12.02 -22.77
C GLY A 167 -18.74 10.90 -21.96
N PHE A 168 -19.48 10.28 -21.05
CA PHE A 168 -18.98 9.15 -20.27
C PHE A 168 -18.69 7.94 -21.18
N PRO A 169 -17.57 7.20 -21.01
CA PRO A 169 -16.57 7.26 -19.94
C PRO A 169 -15.25 7.98 -20.30
N ILE A 170 -15.25 8.95 -21.22
CA ILE A 170 -14.02 9.63 -21.66
C ILE A 170 -13.68 10.78 -20.70
N LEU A 171 -12.50 10.72 -20.08
CA LEU A 171 -12.04 11.72 -19.10
C LEU A 171 -11.35 12.91 -19.79
N THR A 172 -11.53 14.08 -19.21
CA THR A 172 -10.72 15.27 -19.50
C THR A 172 -9.42 15.25 -18.68
N MET A 173 -8.50 16.18 -18.96
CA MET A 173 -7.30 16.39 -18.14
C MET A 173 -7.66 16.69 -16.68
N GLU A 174 -8.74 17.44 -16.46
CA GLU A 174 -9.27 17.72 -15.13
C GLU A 174 -9.89 16.46 -14.49
N GLY A 175 -10.62 15.66 -15.27
CA GLY A 175 -11.17 14.38 -14.83
C GLY A 175 -10.08 13.42 -14.38
N GLU A 176 -9.00 13.28 -15.15
CA GLU A 176 -7.83 12.46 -14.79
C GLU A 176 -7.17 12.94 -13.51
N PHE A 177 -7.03 14.25 -13.34
CA PHE A 177 -6.48 14.85 -12.13
C PHE A 177 -7.30 14.47 -10.90
N VAL A 178 -8.63 14.58 -10.98
CA VAL A 178 -9.51 14.26 -9.84
C VAL A 178 -9.57 12.75 -9.58
N VAL A 179 -9.62 11.92 -10.63
CA VAL A 179 -9.67 10.47 -10.46
C VAL A 179 -8.40 9.92 -9.81
N LYS A 180 -7.23 10.53 -10.05
CA LYS A 180 -5.99 10.19 -9.32
C LYS A 180 -6.10 10.40 -7.81
N ASN A 181 -6.99 11.27 -7.33
CA ASN A 181 -7.23 11.44 -5.89
C ASN A 181 -7.79 10.18 -5.23
N LEU A 182 -8.42 9.24 -5.96
CA LEU A 182 -8.82 7.93 -5.39
C LEU A 182 -7.64 7.16 -4.83
N VAL A 183 -6.48 7.24 -5.50
CA VAL A 183 -5.25 6.59 -5.03
C VAL A 183 -4.78 7.24 -3.73
N LEU A 184 -4.86 8.57 -3.64
CA LEU A 184 -4.52 9.31 -2.42
C LEU A 184 -5.50 9.01 -1.28
N ILE A 185 -6.80 8.87 -1.57
CA ILE A 185 -7.83 8.49 -0.59
C ILE A 185 -7.51 7.09 -0.05
N ALA A 186 -7.21 6.13 -0.93
CA ALA A 186 -6.84 4.78 -0.53
C ALA A 186 -5.59 4.80 0.36
N ALA A 187 -4.54 5.53 -0.03
CA ALA A 187 -3.32 5.65 0.74
C ALA A 187 -3.57 6.28 2.13
N ALA A 188 -4.31 7.39 2.20
CA ALA A 188 -4.67 8.05 3.44
C ALA A 188 -5.55 7.15 4.33
N GLY A 189 -6.51 6.44 3.74
CA GLY A 189 -7.38 5.49 4.44
C GLY A 189 -6.61 4.30 5.00
N THR A 190 -5.67 3.74 4.23
CA THR A 190 -4.76 2.70 4.74
C THR A 190 -3.93 3.22 5.91
N LEU A 191 -3.37 4.43 5.81
CA LEU A 191 -2.61 5.03 6.91
C LEU A 191 -3.48 5.22 8.16
N TRP A 192 -4.73 5.64 7.99
CA TRP A 192 -5.70 5.80 9.08
C TRP A 192 -6.02 4.47 9.78
N LEU A 193 -6.30 3.42 9.00
CA LEU A 193 -6.59 2.08 9.53
C LEU A 193 -5.40 1.52 10.31
N LEU A 194 -4.19 1.63 9.76
CA LEU A 194 -2.96 1.16 10.41
C LEU A 194 -2.69 1.92 11.72
N ALA A 195 -2.93 3.24 11.74
CA ALA A 195 -2.83 4.04 12.96
C ALA A 195 -3.84 3.59 14.02
N GLY A 196 -5.08 3.28 13.61
CA GLY A 196 -6.12 2.77 14.51
C GLY A 196 -5.76 1.43 15.16
N HIS A 197 -5.19 0.48 14.41
CA HIS A 197 -4.75 -0.80 14.96
C HIS A 197 -3.63 -0.65 16.00
N ARG A 198 -2.68 0.27 15.78
CA ARG A 198 -1.60 0.55 16.73
C ARG A 198 -2.12 1.13 18.04
N GLU A 199 -3.07 2.06 17.96
CA GLU A 199 -3.69 2.65 19.16
C GLU A 199 -4.47 1.61 19.96
N ALA A 200 -5.24 0.73 19.31
CA ALA A 200 -5.96 -0.35 19.97
C ALA A 200 -5.03 -1.36 20.65
N ALA A 201 -3.94 -1.75 19.97
CA ALA A 201 -2.95 -2.67 20.51
C ALA A 201 -2.18 -2.09 21.71
N ASN A 202 -1.83 -0.79 21.66
CA ASN A 202 -1.16 -0.14 22.78
C ASN A 202 -2.09 -0.03 24.00
N SER A 203 -3.37 0.25 23.77
CA SER A 203 -4.37 0.29 24.84
C SER A 203 -4.54 -1.07 25.53
N SER A 204 -4.64 -2.17 24.77
CA SER A 204 -4.77 -3.52 25.37
C SER A 204 -3.53 -3.91 26.17
N VAL A 205 -2.33 -3.64 25.66
CA VAL A 205 -1.07 -3.89 26.39
C VAL A 205 -1.01 -3.08 27.69
N SER A 206 -1.45 -1.82 27.67
CA SER A 206 -1.46 -0.98 28.87
C SER A 206 -2.41 -1.51 29.96
N LEU A 207 -3.60 -1.99 29.56
CA LEU A 207 -4.57 -2.59 30.47
C LEU A 207 -4.05 -3.91 31.06
N THR A 208 -3.49 -4.79 30.23
CA THR A 208 -2.89 -6.05 30.70
C THR A 208 -1.73 -5.77 31.66
N ARG A 209 -0.85 -4.82 31.33
CA ARG A 209 0.25 -4.41 32.20
C ARG A 209 -0.27 -3.89 33.53
N GLN A 210 -1.32 -3.07 33.52
CA GLN A 210 -1.91 -2.53 34.74
C GLN A 210 -2.55 -3.62 35.60
N ALA A 211 -3.27 -4.57 35.00
CA ALA A 211 -3.85 -5.71 35.70
C ALA A 211 -2.77 -6.59 36.37
N VAL A 212 -1.71 -6.94 35.63
CA VAL A 212 -0.58 -7.71 36.18
C VAL A 212 0.09 -6.95 37.33
N LEU A 213 0.34 -5.64 37.17
CA LEU A 213 0.96 -4.83 38.22
C LEU A 213 0.10 -4.73 39.48
N SER A 214 -1.24 -4.73 39.36
CA SER A 214 -2.13 -4.73 40.53
C SER A 214 -2.15 -6.05 41.29
N GLU A 215 -1.87 -7.18 40.64
CA GLU A 215 -1.81 -8.48 41.30
C GLU A 215 -0.50 -8.72 42.06
N ILE A 216 0.59 -8.03 41.69
CA ILE A 216 1.91 -8.19 42.34
C ILE A 216 1.89 -7.91 43.85
N PRO A 217 1.34 -6.78 44.37
CA PRO A 217 1.30 -6.54 45.81
C PRO A 217 0.41 -7.54 46.55
N ALA A 218 -0.76 -7.87 46.01
CA ALA A 218 -1.63 -8.90 46.58
C ALA A 218 -0.87 -10.24 46.71
N ARG A 219 -0.17 -10.66 45.66
CA ARG A 219 0.63 -11.89 45.69
C ARG A 219 1.76 -11.84 46.73
N ARG A 220 2.35 -10.67 46.99
CA ARG A 220 3.38 -10.50 48.03
C ARG A 220 2.81 -10.64 49.44
N GLU A 221 1.64 -10.08 49.70
CA GLU A 221 0.97 -10.20 51.01
C GLU A 221 0.64 -11.66 51.34
N TRP A 222 0.04 -12.40 50.39
CA TRP A 222 -0.20 -13.84 50.55
C TRP A 222 1.09 -14.64 50.84
N THR A 223 2.20 -14.28 50.20
CA THR A 223 3.47 -14.98 50.45
C THR A 223 4.10 -14.66 51.80
N GLU A 224 3.91 -13.44 52.33
CA GLU A 224 4.39 -13.09 53.68
C GLU A 224 3.50 -13.72 54.76
N GLU A 225 2.19 -13.83 54.54
CA GLU A 225 1.27 -14.48 55.48
C GLU A 225 1.52 -16.00 55.59
N LEU A 226 1.78 -16.68 54.46
CA LEU A 226 2.20 -18.08 54.46
C LEU A 226 3.56 -18.30 55.15
N ARG A 227 4.47 -17.31 55.07
CA ARG A 227 5.78 -17.35 55.73
C ARG A 227 5.69 -17.05 57.24
N GLY A 228 4.76 -16.19 57.66
CA GLY A 228 4.50 -15.89 59.08
C GLY A 228 3.74 -17.01 59.81
N GLY A 229 2.83 -17.70 59.13
CA GLY A 229 2.02 -18.78 59.70
C GLY A 229 2.78 -20.09 60.00
N THR A 230 3.98 -20.28 59.46
CA THR A 230 4.80 -21.49 59.68
C THR A 230 5.64 -21.46 60.98
N SER A 231 5.51 -20.41 61.82
CA SER A 231 6.34 -20.23 63.03
C SER A 231 5.71 -20.68 64.36
N MET A 232 4.49 -21.23 64.43
CA MET A 232 3.89 -21.58 65.72
C MET A 232 3.38 -23.02 65.83
N THR A 233 3.76 -23.65 66.95
CA THR A 233 3.30 -24.94 67.53
C THR A 233 4.00 -26.22 67.03
N GLY A 234 5.20 -26.46 67.57
CA GLY A 234 5.64 -27.83 67.86
C GLY A 234 5.04 -28.28 69.19
N PRO A 235 4.52 -29.52 69.33
CA PRO A 235 3.92 -29.98 70.58
C PRO A 235 5.01 -30.20 71.64
N GLN A 236 4.79 -29.61 72.83
CA GLN A 236 5.49 -29.96 74.06
C GLN A 236 4.74 -31.04 74.83
#